data_AF-A0A955DHH5-F1
#
_entry.id   AF-A0A955DHH5-F1
#
_cell.length_a   1.000
_cell.length_b   1.000
_cell.length_c   1.000
_cell.angle_alpha   90.00
_cell.angle_beta   90.00
_cell.angle_gamma   90.00
#
_symmetry.space_group_name_H-M   'P 1'
#
loop_
_entity.id
_entity.type
_entity.pdbx_description
1 polymer ?
#
loop_
_entity_poly.entity_id
_entity_poly.type
_entity_poly.pdbx_seq_one_letter_code
_entity_poly.pdbx_strand_id
1 'polypeptide(L)'
;MSEQATAPSTGTPQRATIAFEDFAKVDLRVARVVAAELHPNADKLLKLQVDDGSGTPRQICAGIRAQYAPEDLVGRLIVIVANLAPRTIRGEESRGMLLAASDAQKGAEERKVVVLGPAEAIAPGSVVS
;
A
#
# COMPACT_ATOMS: atom_id res chain seq x y z
N MET A 1 43.92 -18.58 -5.71
CA MET A 1 43.41 -17.43 -4.94
C MET A 1 42.68 -16.53 -5.92
N SER A 2 41.35 -16.49 -5.86
CA SER A 2 40.54 -15.49 -6.57
C SER A 2 39.61 -14.89 -5.53
N GLU A 3 40.02 -13.72 -5.05
CA GLU A 3 39.33 -12.87 -4.10
C GLU A 3 38.17 -12.21 -4.87
N GLN A 4 36.92 -12.51 -4.51
CA GLN A 4 35.77 -11.78 -5.03
C GLN A 4 35.56 -10.53 -4.19
N ALA A 5 35.67 -9.39 -4.86
CA ALA A 5 35.43 -8.06 -4.35
C ALA A 5 33.99 -7.90 -3.82
N THR A 6 33.92 -7.43 -2.58
CA THR A 6 32.73 -6.92 -1.91
C THR A 6 32.21 -5.66 -2.60
N ALA A 7 31.00 -5.71 -3.15
CA ALA A 7 30.25 -4.51 -3.52
C ALA A 7 29.66 -3.86 -2.25
N PRO A 8 29.72 -2.53 -2.08
CA PRO A 8 29.14 -1.85 -0.95
C PRO A 8 27.61 -1.87 -1.09
N SER A 9 26.93 -2.67 -0.27
CA SER A 9 25.47 -2.61 -0.15
C SER A 9 25.11 -1.31 0.56
N THR A 10 24.54 -0.35 -0.16
CA THR A 10 23.84 0.80 0.41
C THR A 10 22.57 0.29 1.09
N GLY A 11 22.73 -0.36 2.23
CA GLY A 11 21.65 -0.96 3.00
C GLY A 11 20.84 0.12 3.68
N THR A 12 19.64 0.40 3.18
CA THR A 12 18.59 1.02 3.99
C THR A 12 18.50 0.26 5.33
N PRO A 13 18.37 0.91 6.49
CA PRO A 13 18.33 0.22 7.78
C PRO A 13 17.27 -0.88 7.76
N GLN A 14 17.73 -2.13 7.68
CA GLN A 14 16.87 -3.29 7.68
C GLN A 14 16.32 -3.45 9.10
N ARG A 15 14.99 -3.50 9.23
CA ARG A 15 14.35 -3.75 10.53
C ARG A 15 14.75 -5.14 11.02
N ALA A 16 14.61 -5.37 12.33
CA ALA A 16 14.83 -6.67 12.93
C ALA A 16 14.06 -7.77 12.19
N THR A 17 14.70 -8.92 12.03
CA THR A 17 14.06 -10.12 11.47
C THR A 17 12.85 -10.48 12.32
N ILE A 18 11.69 -10.66 11.67
CA ILE A 18 10.47 -11.13 12.30
C ILE A 18 10.28 -12.63 12.03
N ALA A 19 9.53 -13.32 12.89
CA ALA A 19 9.14 -14.70 12.63
C ALA A 19 8.07 -14.77 11.53
N PHE A 20 7.95 -15.91 10.85
CA PHE A 20 6.88 -16.13 9.87
C PHE A 20 5.48 -15.96 10.49
N GLU A 21 5.32 -16.31 11.77
CA GLU A 21 4.07 -16.12 12.50
C GLU A 21 3.62 -14.64 12.56
N ASP A 22 4.55 -13.69 12.61
CA ASP A 22 4.22 -12.27 12.59
C ASP A 22 3.76 -11.81 11.21
N PHE A 23 4.30 -12.42 10.14
CA PHE A 23 3.80 -12.20 8.79
C PHE A 23 2.41 -12.82 8.60
N ALA A 24 2.20 -14.05 9.07
CA ALA A 24 0.92 -14.76 9.00
C ALA A 24 -0.21 -14.05 9.78
N LYS A 25 0.13 -13.23 10.79
CA LYS A 25 -0.84 -12.36 11.47
C LYS A 25 -1.34 -11.22 10.60
N VAL A 26 -0.70 -10.86 9.50
CA VAL A 26 -1.12 -9.77 8.62
C VAL A 26 -1.99 -10.34 7.50
N ASP A 27 -3.25 -9.93 7.44
CA ASP A 27 -4.16 -10.35 6.36
C ASP A 27 -3.93 -9.46 5.15
N LEU A 28 -3.04 -9.92 4.26
CA LEU A 28 -2.71 -9.27 3.02
C LEU A 28 -3.64 -9.78 1.91
N ARG A 29 -4.36 -8.86 1.26
CA ARG A 29 -5.30 -9.20 0.19
C ARG A 29 -5.12 -8.30 -1.02
N VAL A 30 -5.39 -8.86 -2.18
CA VAL A 30 -5.56 -8.07 -3.40
C VAL A 30 -6.97 -7.48 -3.39
N ALA A 31 -7.07 -6.17 -3.56
CA ALA A 31 -8.32 -5.45 -3.67
C ALA A 31 -8.36 -4.64 -4.97
N ARG A 32 -9.55 -4.47 -5.54
CA ARG A 32 -9.77 -3.63 -6.72
C ARG A 32 -10.27 -2.27 -6.30
N VAL A 33 -9.67 -1.19 -6.79
CA VAL A 33 -10.19 0.15 -6.55
C VAL A 33 -11.49 0.33 -7.32
N VAL A 34 -12.60 0.54 -6.61
CA VAL A 34 -13.92 0.79 -7.21
C VAL A 34 -14.22 2.27 -7.35
N ALA A 35 -13.71 3.10 -6.43
CA ALA A 35 -13.81 4.55 -6.51
C ALA A 35 -12.59 5.21 -5.87
N ALA A 36 -12.26 6.40 -6.35
CA ALA A 36 -11.18 7.21 -5.81
C ALA A 36 -11.61 8.67 -5.78
N GLU A 37 -11.42 9.32 -4.64
CA GLU A 37 -11.84 10.70 -4.38
C GLU A 37 -10.73 11.47 -3.68
N LEU A 38 -10.71 12.79 -3.88
CA LEU A 38 -9.80 13.68 -3.17
C LEU A 38 -10.28 13.86 -1.74
N HIS A 39 -9.37 13.75 -0.78
CA HIS A 39 -9.73 13.98 0.61
C HIS A 39 -9.99 15.49 0.83
N PRO A 40 -11.18 15.91 1.30
CA PRO A 40 -11.56 17.32 1.38
C PRO A 40 -10.66 18.12 2.33
N ASN A 41 -10.23 17.50 3.43
CA ASN A 41 -9.37 18.12 4.45
C ASN A 41 -7.87 17.76 4.35
N ALA A 42 -7.42 17.17 3.24
CA ALA A 42 -6.03 16.72 3.13
C ALA A 42 -5.48 16.77 1.69
N ASP A 43 -4.66 17.77 1.43
CA ASP A 43 -4.08 18.03 0.10
C ASP A 43 -3.16 16.94 -0.44
N LYS A 44 -2.72 16.02 0.43
CA LYS A 44 -1.81 14.92 0.08
C LYS A 44 -2.45 13.54 0.19
N LEU A 45 -3.72 13.45 0.58
CA LEU A 45 -4.42 12.17 0.75
C LEU A 45 -5.52 11.99 -0.31
N LEU A 46 -5.70 10.75 -0.72
CA LEU A 46 -6.79 10.25 -1.54
C LEU A 46 -7.62 9.28 -0.71
N LYS A 47 -8.93 9.35 -0.87
CA LYS A 47 -9.90 8.42 -0.32
C LYS A 47 -10.21 7.39 -1.40
N LEU A 48 -9.90 6.13 -1.13
CA LEU A 48 -10.10 5.03 -2.06
C LEU A 48 -11.17 4.10 -1.49
N GLN A 49 -12.14 3.76 -2.31
CA GLN A 49 -13.03 2.63 -2.06
C GLN A 49 -12.45 1.44 -2.81
N VAL A 50 -12.20 0.35 -2.07
CA VAL A 50 -11.60 -0.86 -2.64
C VAL A 50 -12.49 -2.05 -2.35
N ASP A 51 -12.65 -2.92 -3.33
CA ASP A 51 -13.32 -4.21 -3.21
C ASP A 51 -12.27 -5.28 -2.93
N ASP A 52 -12.28 -5.81 -1.70
CA ASP A 52 -11.43 -6.90 -1.24
C ASP A 52 -12.13 -8.27 -1.31
N GLY A 53 -13.21 -8.39 -2.10
CA GLY A 53 -13.98 -9.61 -2.25
C GLY A 53 -14.85 -9.95 -1.03
N SER A 54 -14.90 -9.09 -0.01
CA SER A 54 -15.78 -9.26 1.16
C SER A 54 -17.25 -8.96 0.89
N GLY A 55 -17.58 -8.44 -0.31
CA GLY A 55 -18.92 -8.02 -0.71
C GLY A 55 -19.29 -6.60 -0.26
N THR A 56 -18.49 -5.95 0.57
CA THR A 56 -18.62 -4.51 0.90
C THR A 56 -17.36 -3.74 0.55
N PRO A 57 -17.46 -2.61 -0.18
CA PRO A 57 -16.31 -1.78 -0.45
C PRO A 57 -15.73 -1.22 0.85
N ARG A 58 -14.41 -1.33 0.97
CA ARG A 58 -13.63 -0.87 2.11
C ARG A 58 -13.05 0.51 1.79
N GLN A 59 -13.22 1.43 2.73
CA GLN A 59 -12.63 2.75 2.64
C GLN A 59 -11.19 2.75 3.15
N ILE A 60 -10.26 3.23 2.32
CA ILE A 60 -8.83 3.37 2.65
C ILE A 60 -8.37 4.77 2.29
N CYS A 61 -7.66 5.42 3.21
CA CYS A 61 -7.02 6.71 2.95
C CYS A 61 -5.54 6.50 2.60
N ALA A 62 -5.11 7.00 1.44
CA ALA A 62 -3.76 6.81 0.94
C ALA A 62 -3.06 8.13 0.58
N GLY A 63 -1.81 8.28 1.03
CA GLY A 63 -0.99 9.46 0.76
C GLY A 63 -0.31 9.46 -0.60
N ILE A 64 -1.03 9.15 -1.68
CA ILE A 64 -0.49 8.94 -3.03
C ILE A 64 -0.89 10.02 -4.04
N ARG A 65 -1.55 11.10 -3.59
CA ARG A 65 -2.04 12.20 -4.44
C ARG A 65 -0.95 12.90 -5.25
N ALA A 66 0.29 12.89 -4.76
CA ALA A 66 1.42 13.51 -5.47
C ALA A 66 1.85 12.74 -6.74
N GLN A 67 1.43 11.48 -6.89
CA GLN A 67 1.91 10.59 -7.95
C GLN A 67 0.77 10.00 -8.80
N TYR A 68 -0.46 9.97 -8.27
CA TYR A 68 -1.60 9.37 -8.95
C TYR A 68 -2.82 10.29 -8.86
N ALA A 69 -3.50 10.45 -10.00
CA ALA A 69 -4.84 11.01 -10.02
C ALA A 69 -5.86 9.96 -9.55
N PRO A 70 -7.03 10.38 -9.01
CA PRO A 70 -8.07 9.45 -8.62
C PRO A 70 -8.52 8.56 -9.78
N GLU A 71 -8.69 9.14 -10.96
CA GLU A 71 -9.12 8.48 -12.19
C GLU A 71 -8.18 7.35 -12.65
N ASP A 72 -6.86 7.53 -12.47
CA ASP A 72 -5.88 6.50 -12.79
C ASP A 72 -5.98 5.29 -11.86
N LEU A 73 -6.46 5.48 -10.63
CA LEU A 73 -6.51 4.42 -9.63
C LEU A 73 -7.76 3.56 -9.79
N VAL A 74 -8.87 4.12 -10.26
CA VAL A 74 -10.13 3.38 -10.43
C VAL A 74 -9.93 2.22 -11.39
N GLY A 75 -10.36 1.03 -10.97
CA GLY A 75 -10.23 -0.21 -11.72
C GLY A 75 -8.90 -0.95 -11.52
N ARG A 76 -7.87 -0.34 -10.90
CA ARG A 76 -6.59 -1.02 -10.63
C ARG A 76 -6.71 -2.03 -9.49
N LEU A 77 -5.93 -3.09 -9.60
CA LEU A 77 -5.71 -4.04 -8.52
C LEU A 77 -4.54 -3.57 -7.66
N ILE A 78 -4.73 -3.55 -6.35
CA ILE A 78 -3.75 -3.10 -5.37
C ILE A 78 -3.70 -4.09 -4.20
N VAL A 79 -2.59 -4.13 -3.48
CA VAL A 79 -2.46 -4.94 -2.27
C VAL A 79 -2.81 -4.10 -1.05
N ILE A 80 -3.67 -4.64 -0.18
CA ILE A 80 -4.12 -4.00 1.05
C ILE A 80 -3.89 -4.91 2.26
N VAL A 81 -3.78 -4.29 3.44
CA VAL A 81 -3.89 -4.98 4.73
C VAL A 81 -5.36 -4.91 5.18
N ALA A 82 -6.05 -6.05 5.17
CA ALA A 82 -7.47 -6.16 5.46
C ALA A 82 -7.78 -6.21 6.97
N ASN A 83 -6.85 -6.71 7.79
CA ASN A 83 -7.03 -6.86 9.24
C ASN A 83 -6.40 -5.73 10.08
N LEU A 84 -6.12 -4.58 9.47
CA LEU A 84 -5.64 -3.42 10.20
C LEU A 84 -6.80 -2.75 10.96
N ALA A 85 -6.59 -2.39 12.23
CA ALA A 85 -7.56 -1.63 12.99
C ALA A 85 -7.90 -0.31 12.27
N PRO A 86 -9.19 0.06 12.17
CA PRO A 86 -9.60 1.30 11.53
C PRO A 86 -8.93 2.49 12.23
N ARG A 87 -8.40 3.41 11.43
CA ARG A 87 -7.80 4.66 11.93
C ARG A 87 -8.47 5.85 11.29
N THR A 88 -8.92 6.78 12.12
CA THR A 88 -9.44 8.06 11.66
C THR A 88 -8.29 8.97 11.29
N ILE A 89 -8.20 9.33 10.01
CA ILE A 89 -7.22 10.28 9.50
C ILE A 89 -7.99 11.53 9.08
N ARG A 90 -7.79 12.65 9.79
CA ARG A 90 -8.38 13.95 9.46
C ARG A 90 -9.90 13.94 9.22
N GLY A 91 -10.62 13.13 10.00
CA GLY A 91 -12.09 13.02 9.96
C GLY A 91 -12.64 11.88 9.10
N GLU A 92 -11.80 11.20 8.32
CA GLU A 92 -12.20 10.04 7.51
C GLU A 92 -11.69 8.73 8.13
N GLU A 93 -12.52 7.69 8.13
CA GLU A 93 -12.14 6.37 8.62
C GLU A 93 -11.37 5.61 7.54
N SER A 94 -10.12 5.22 7.84
CA SER A 94 -9.33 4.31 7.00
C SER A 94 -9.37 2.92 7.60
N ARG A 95 -10.12 2.02 6.98
CA ARG A 95 -10.30 0.62 7.38
C ARG A 95 -9.24 -0.30 6.79
N GLY A 96 -8.03 0.19 6.62
CA GLY A 96 -6.97 -0.56 5.97
C GLY A 96 -5.81 0.32 5.56
N MET A 97 -4.81 -0.31 4.99
CA MET A 97 -3.64 0.36 4.44
C MET A 97 -3.29 -0.32 3.13
N LEU A 98 -3.21 0.47 2.05
CA LEU A 98 -2.62 -0.02 0.82
C LEU A 98 -1.10 -0.09 0.97
N LEU A 99 -0.50 -1.05 0.28
CA LEU A 99 0.94 -1.15 0.22
C LEU A 99 1.46 -0.35 -0.97
N ALA A 100 2.49 0.46 -0.71
CA ALA A 100 3.18 1.20 -1.74
C ALA A 100 4.69 1.20 -1.43
N ALA A 101 5.49 0.99 -2.47
CA ALA A 101 6.92 1.23 -2.43
C ALA A 101 7.19 2.74 -2.43
N SER A 102 8.24 3.16 -1.75
CA SER A 102 8.70 4.55 -1.77
C SER A 102 10.20 4.58 -1.89
N ASP A 103 10.69 5.37 -2.83
CA ASP A 103 12.13 5.44 -3.13
C ASP A 103 12.93 6.23 -2.07
N ALA A 104 12.24 7.00 -1.24
CA ALA A 104 12.84 7.80 -0.19
C ALA A 104 12.21 7.55 1.19
N GLN A 105 13.02 7.72 2.24
CA GLN A 105 12.57 7.73 3.64
C GLN A 105 11.54 8.85 3.87
N LYS A 106 10.70 8.69 4.90
CA LYS A 106 9.73 9.73 5.31
C LYS A 106 10.46 11.07 5.55
N GLY A 107 10.31 12.04 4.64
CA GLY A 107 10.86 13.40 4.80
C GLY A 107 11.63 13.96 3.60
N ALA A 108 11.91 13.16 2.55
CA ALA A 108 12.55 13.69 1.34
C ALA A 108 11.58 14.52 0.48
N GLU A 109 12.07 15.62 -0.10
CA GLU A 109 11.30 16.56 -0.91
C GLU A 109 10.76 15.92 -2.21
N GLU A 110 11.50 14.99 -2.79
CA GLU A 110 11.10 14.24 -3.97
C GLU A 110 10.89 12.77 -3.61
N ARG A 111 9.64 12.40 -3.31
CA ARG A 111 9.26 11.03 -2.95
C ARG A 111 8.40 10.41 -4.05
N LYS A 112 9.00 9.51 -4.83
CA LYS A 112 8.25 8.62 -5.71
C LYS A 112 7.57 7.54 -4.87
N VAL A 113 6.26 7.45 -4.98
CA VAL A 113 5.43 6.42 -4.32
C VAL A 113 4.83 5.57 -5.43
N VAL A 114 5.06 4.27 -5.39
CA VAL A 114 4.54 3.32 -6.38
C VAL A 114 3.63 2.34 -5.65
N VAL A 115 2.35 2.32 -6.02
CA VAL A 115 1.39 1.39 -5.41
C VAL A 115 1.73 -0.05 -5.81
N LEU A 116 1.74 -0.95 -4.84
CA LEU A 116 1.96 -2.37 -5.10
C LEU A 116 0.64 -3.01 -5.53
N GLY A 117 0.70 -3.77 -6.61
CA GLY A 117 -0.39 -4.56 -7.16
C GLY A 117 0.16 -5.88 -7.71
N PRO A 118 -0.72 -6.85 -7.97
CA PRO A 118 -0.31 -8.09 -8.63
C PRO A 118 0.14 -7.80 -10.07
N ALA A 119 1.14 -8.56 -10.54
CA ALA A 119 1.62 -8.44 -11.92
C ALA A 119 0.57 -8.91 -12.94
N GLU A 120 -0.28 -9.85 -12.54
CA GLU A 120 -1.38 -10.40 -13.33
C GLU A 120 -2.72 -10.07 -12.68
N ALA A 121 -3.78 -9.99 -13.50
CA ALA A 121 -5.11 -9.77 -12.99
C ALA A 121 -5.57 -11.01 -12.21
N ILE A 122 -5.81 -10.83 -10.91
CA ILE A 122 -6.33 -11.87 -10.01
C ILE A 122 -7.65 -11.41 -9.40
N ALA A 123 -8.48 -12.38 -8.99
CA ALA A 123 -9.77 -12.08 -8.37
C ALA A 123 -9.60 -11.20 -7.12
N PRO A 124 -10.42 -10.15 -6.95
CA PRO A 124 -10.46 -9.38 -5.70
C PRO A 124 -10.71 -10.32 -4.50
N GLY A 125 -10.00 -10.09 -3.40
CA GLY A 125 -10.03 -10.92 -2.20
C GLY A 125 -9.04 -12.07 -2.17
N SER A 126 -8.22 -12.23 -3.21
CA SER A 126 -7.10 -13.18 -3.20
C SER A 126 -6.12 -12.85 -2.08
N VAL A 127 -5.75 -13.86 -1.31
CA VAL A 127 -4.81 -13.76 -0.19
C VAL A 127 -3.38 -13.73 -0.73
N VAL A 128 -2.54 -12.85 -0.17
CA VAL A 128 -1.11 -12.79 -0.45
C VAL A 128 -0.38 -13.58 0.64
N SER A 129 0.38 -14.59 0.24
CA SER A 129 1.13 -15.50 1.12
C SER A 129 2.58 -15.64 0.69
#